data_AF-A0A260BEQ4-F1
#
_entry.id   AF-A0A260BEQ4-F1
#
_cell.length_a   1.000
_cell.length_b   1.000
_cell.length_c   1.000
_cell.angle_alpha   90.00
_cell.angle_beta   90.00
_cell.angle_gamma   90.00
#
_symmetry.space_group_name_H-M   'P 1'
#
loop_
_entity.id
_entity.type
_entity.pdbx_description
1 polymer ?
#
loop_
_entity_poly.entity_id
_entity_poly.type
_entity_poly.pdbx_seq_one_letter_code
_entity_poly.pdbx_strand_id
1 'polypeptide(L)'
;MAEPTANDLAGRSYARVYSVSSRRKDIHQLLVAAVAAAGGRVLYASASNRAPVYLGVQDRHGDRLGLLVYPFRMTRKTTRNRPNDEVRGQVRYGSEESWKIEHPLGKDIAGVDITLVVGVDVEAGVLVGLQPSLYDPLPMGISFYAKVADMSLALETSWHVWERENKPGSKRDAPRGGPSALETIVAFTPDRLLDYARLERRATDLGLDHALRYNAAKLAAAAEGETTAEGLHALEQEFGLTSAEILHIIATRNRLQVAVRGGVAEHHLERLLEASPTVARATRLDQDAMHDFDVTMVDGTSWKVECKNASPMMYANGDIKVEVQKTRASQNDPASRYYRVDQFDVVAACLYSPTGRWQFRYHLTETLTRHRDFSDRLAPMQRITSDWKDSLADAMH
;
A
#
# COMPACT_ATOMS: atom_id res chain seq x y z
N MET A 1 23.29 4.82 -38.69
CA MET A 1 22.02 4.44 -38.02
C MET A 1 22.21 4.73 -36.55
N ALA A 2 21.42 5.65 -35.99
CA ALA A 2 21.49 6.00 -34.57
C ALA A 2 20.97 4.83 -33.73
N GLU A 3 21.65 4.53 -32.61
CA GLU A 3 21.19 3.55 -31.63
C GLU A 3 19.81 3.95 -31.07
N PRO A 4 18.89 2.99 -30.85
CA PRO A 4 17.62 3.32 -30.22
C PRO A 4 17.87 3.67 -28.76
N THR A 5 17.68 4.94 -28.42
CA THR A 5 17.56 5.43 -27.04
C THR A 5 16.50 4.59 -26.31
N ALA A 6 16.89 3.97 -25.19
CA ALA A 6 15.97 3.21 -24.35
C ALA A 6 14.77 4.09 -23.99
N ASN A 7 13.60 3.74 -24.52
CA ASN A 7 12.34 4.38 -24.12
C ASN A 7 11.88 3.73 -22.81
N ASP A 8 11.90 4.51 -21.73
CA ASP A 8 11.31 4.16 -20.44
C ASP A 8 9.79 3.97 -20.59
N LEU A 9 9.35 2.73 -20.76
CA LEU A 9 7.92 2.39 -20.69
C LEU A 9 7.53 2.33 -19.21
N ALA A 10 6.64 3.22 -18.79
CA ALA A 10 6.12 3.31 -17.40
C ALA A 10 7.18 3.60 -16.32
N GLY A 11 8.27 4.33 -16.65
CA GLY A 11 9.33 4.66 -15.70
C GLY A 11 10.14 3.45 -15.22
N ARG A 12 10.05 2.32 -15.95
CA ARG A 12 10.75 1.08 -15.60
C ARG A 12 12.19 1.10 -16.10
N SER A 13 13.09 1.64 -15.27
CA SER A 13 14.52 1.41 -15.44
C SER A 13 14.86 0.01 -14.92
N TYR A 14 14.78 -0.99 -15.80
CA TYR A 14 15.26 -2.33 -15.45
C TYR A 14 16.77 -2.25 -15.20
N ALA A 15 17.15 -2.62 -13.99
CA ALA A 15 18.52 -2.61 -13.49
C ALA A 15 19.55 -3.11 -14.50
N ARG A 16 20.76 -2.56 -14.41
CA ARG A 16 21.92 -3.15 -15.07
C ARG A 16 22.10 -4.61 -14.62
N VAL A 17 22.06 -5.52 -15.59
CA VAL A 17 22.33 -6.95 -15.37
C VAL A 17 23.83 -7.21 -15.47
N TYR A 18 24.39 -7.80 -14.43
CA TYR A 18 25.79 -8.20 -14.34
C TYR A 18 25.95 -9.69 -14.60
N SER A 19 26.97 -10.04 -15.39
CA SER A 19 27.46 -11.41 -15.43
C SER A 19 28.23 -11.72 -14.15
N VAL A 20 27.92 -12.84 -13.50
CA VAL A 20 28.60 -13.31 -12.30
C VAL A 20 29.20 -14.70 -12.49
N SER A 21 30.29 -14.97 -11.77
CA SER A 21 30.98 -16.25 -11.81
C SER A 21 30.05 -17.42 -11.46
N SER A 22 30.22 -18.55 -12.16
CA SER A 22 29.55 -19.82 -11.86
C SER A 22 29.77 -20.31 -10.42
N ARG A 23 30.84 -19.84 -9.75
CA ARG A 23 31.09 -20.12 -8.32
C ARG A 23 30.05 -19.50 -7.36
N ARG A 24 29.16 -18.63 -7.84
CA ARG A 24 28.04 -18.08 -7.07
C ARG A 24 26.74 -18.88 -7.20
N LYS A 25 26.77 -20.05 -7.85
CA LYS A 25 25.60 -20.92 -8.05
C LYS A 25 24.95 -21.34 -6.74
N ASP A 26 25.72 -21.55 -5.70
CA ASP A 26 25.25 -21.91 -4.36
C ASP A 26 24.43 -20.79 -3.68
N ILE A 27 24.77 -19.52 -3.90
CA ILE A 27 23.95 -18.38 -3.46
C ILE A 27 22.59 -18.42 -4.15
N HIS A 28 22.57 -18.65 -5.47
CA HIS A 28 21.34 -18.77 -6.24
C HIS A 28 20.47 -19.93 -5.75
N GLN A 29 21.09 -21.10 -5.52
CA GLN A 29 20.41 -22.27 -4.96
C GLN A 29 19.83 -22.00 -3.57
N LEU A 30 20.58 -21.32 -2.69
CA LEU A 30 20.10 -20.94 -1.37
C LEU A 30 18.88 -20.01 -1.47
N LEU A 31 18.90 -18.99 -2.33
CA LEU A 31 17.75 -18.09 -2.52
C LEU A 31 16.52 -18.82 -3.06
N VAL A 32 16.69 -19.74 -4.02
CA VAL A 32 15.60 -20.57 -4.54
C VAL A 32 15.03 -21.49 -3.45
N ALA A 33 15.90 -22.12 -2.67
CA ALA A 33 15.49 -22.99 -1.56
C ALA A 33 14.81 -22.20 -0.43
N ALA A 34 15.26 -20.98 -0.16
CA ALA A 34 14.67 -20.07 0.84
C ALA A 34 13.20 -19.75 0.53
N VAL A 35 12.85 -19.56 -0.75
CA VAL A 35 11.43 -19.39 -1.14
C VAL A 35 10.58 -20.58 -0.72
N ALA A 36 11.08 -21.81 -0.94
CA ALA A 36 10.37 -23.03 -0.52
C ALA A 36 10.32 -23.18 1.00
N ALA A 37 11.42 -22.86 1.69
CA ALA A 37 11.47 -22.86 3.15
C ALA A 37 10.48 -21.87 3.78
N ALA A 38 10.27 -20.72 3.12
CA ALA A 38 9.29 -19.70 3.51
C ALA A 38 7.83 -20.07 3.15
N GLY A 39 7.56 -21.31 2.74
CA GLY A 39 6.24 -21.79 2.34
C GLY A 39 5.78 -21.30 0.97
N GLY A 40 6.66 -20.70 0.18
CA GLY A 40 6.37 -20.25 -1.18
C GLY A 40 6.74 -21.26 -2.27
N ARG A 41 6.42 -20.90 -3.50
CA ARG A 41 6.77 -21.61 -4.72
C ARG A 41 7.47 -20.66 -5.68
N VAL A 42 8.60 -21.09 -6.24
CA VAL A 42 9.25 -20.38 -7.34
C VAL A 42 8.49 -20.66 -8.64
N LEU A 43 7.96 -19.61 -9.25
CA LEU A 43 7.34 -19.64 -10.58
C LEU A 43 8.38 -19.42 -11.68
N TYR A 44 9.38 -18.58 -11.40
CA TYR A 44 10.47 -18.28 -12.31
C TYR A 44 11.73 -17.91 -11.53
N ALA A 45 12.90 -18.30 -12.03
CA ALA A 45 14.18 -17.83 -11.52
C ALA A 45 15.12 -17.49 -12.69
N SER A 46 15.78 -16.32 -12.62
CA SER A 46 16.83 -15.98 -13.58
C SER A 46 18.02 -16.94 -13.48
N ALA A 47 18.82 -17.02 -14.54
CA ALA A 47 20.03 -17.85 -14.56
C ALA A 47 21.00 -17.50 -13.42
N SER A 48 21.67 -18.51 -12.86
CA SER A 48 22.57 -18.37 -11.70
C SER A 48 23.86 -17.58 -11.98
N ASN A 49 24.13 -17.26 -13.24
CA ASN A 49 25.27 -16.46 -13.68
C ASN A 49 24.90 -14.98 -13.93
N ARG A 50 23.76 -14.52 -13.38
CA ARG A 50 23.29 -13.14 -13.47
C ARG A 50 23.04 -12.52 -12.10
N ALA A 51 23.26 -11.21 -11.99
CA ALA A 51 22.81 -10.39 -10.88
C ALA A 51 22.18 -9.09 -11.39
N PRO A 52 21.12 -8.56 -10.77
CA PRO A 52 20.35 -9.15 -9.68
C PRO A 52 19.72 -10.50 -10.07
N VAL A 53 19.49 -11.36 -9.07
CA VAL A 53 18.73 -12.60 -9.23
C VAL A 53 17.26 -12.21 -9.21
N TYR A 54 16.55 -12.47 -10.29
CA TYR A 54 15.10 -12.27 -10.36
C TYR A 54 14.38 -13.56 -9.98
N LEU A 55 13.50 -13.50 -8.99
CA LEU A 55 12.62 -14.60 -8.62
C LEU A 55 11.17 -14.15 -8.77
N GLY A 56 10.42 -14.78 -9.66
CA GLY A 56 8.96 -14.72 -9.63
C GLY A 56 8.47 -15.79 -8.66
N VAL A 57 7.80 -15.39 -7.59
CA VAL A 57 7.36 -16.32 -6.53
C VAL A 57 5.87 -16.22 -6.31
N GLN A 58 5.29 -17.32 -5.86
CA GLN A 58 3.94 -17.37 -5.29
C GLN A 58 4.07 -17.76 -3.83
N ASP A 59 3.45 -17.03 -2.91
CA ASP A 59 3.45 -17.42 -1.50
C ASP A 59 2.37 -18.47 -1.19
N ARG A 60 2.29 -18.90 0.07
CA ARG A 60 1.32 -19.89 0.55
C ARG A 60 -0.14 -19.46 0.43
N HIS A 61 -0.41 -18.15 0.33
CA HIS A 61 -1.76 -17.59 0.17
C HIS A 61 -2.14 -17.41 -1.30
N GLY A 62 -1.19 -17.63 -2.21
CA GLY A 62 -1.39 -17.52 -3.65
C GLY A 62 -0.94 -16.18 -4.23
N ASP A 63 -0.46 -15.25 -3.40
CA ASP A 63 0.02 -13.94 -3.83
C ASP A 63 1.30 -14.08 -4.63
N ARG A 64 1.40 -13.28 -5.70
CA ARG A 64 2.57 -13.28 -6.58
C ARG A 64 3.46 -12.09 -6.29
N LEU A 65 4.74 -12.36 -6.06
CA LEU A 65 5.77 -11.34 -5.82
C LEU A 65 6.87 -11.50 -6.86
N GLY A 66 7.34 -10.38 -7.41
CA GLY A 66 8.62 -10.32 -8.11
C GLY A 66 9.71 -9.90 -7.12
N LEU A 67 10.79 -10.67 -7.00
CA LEU A 67 11.92 -10.33 -6.14
C LEU A 67 13.13 -10.01 -7.01
N LEU A 68 13.60 -8.76 -6.94
CA LEU A 68 14.82 -8.30 -7.59
C LEU A 68 15.96 -8.29 -6.56
N VAL A 69 16.63 -9.43 -6.43
CA VAL A 69 17.60 -9.66 -5.34
C VAL A 69 19.02 -9.31 -5.78
N TYR A 70 19.71 -8.46 -5.03
CA TYR A 70 21.13 -8.15 -5.17
C TYR A 70 21.94 -8.88 -4.08
N PRO A 71 22.39 -10.13 -4.33
CA PRO A 71 23.05 -10.92 -3.31
C PRO A 71 24.59 -10.78 -3.30
N PHE A 72 25.14 -10.61 -2.11
CA PHE A 72 26.57 -10.51 -1.88
C PHE A 72 27.04 -11.60 -0.92
N ARG A 73 28.01 -12.41 -1.35
CA ARG A 73 28.60 -13.43 -0.48
C ARG A 73 29.20 -12.79 0.77
N MET A 74 28.85 -13.37 1.92
CA MET A 74 29.50 -13.09 3.19
C MET A 74 30.52 -14.19 3.51
N THR A 75 31.65 -13.83 4.14
CA THR A 75 32.72 -14.78 4.48
C THR A 75 33.28 -14.53 5.88
N ARG A 76 33.66 -15.63 6.55
CA ARG A 76 34.29 -15.66 7.87
C ARG A 76 35.82 -15.71 7.81
N LYS A 77 36.41 -15.48 6.64
CA LYS A 77 37.86 -15.54 6.45
C LYS A 77 38.55 -14.54 7.38
N THR A 78 39.43 -15.08 8.23
CA THR A 78 40.28 -14.30 9.12
C THR A 78 41.31 -13.56 8.27
N THR A 79 41.40 -12.24 8.45
CA THR A 79 42.39 -11.39 7.78
C THR A 79 43.16 -10.62 8.83
N ARG A 80 44.45 -10.39 8.60
CA ARG A 80 45.31 -9.60 9.49
C ARG A 80 44.65 -8.23 9.77
N ASN A 81 44.57 -7.84 11.04
CA ASN A 81 43.95 -6.60 11.54
C ASN A 81 42.42 -6.53 11.47
N ARG A 82 41.72 -7.66 11.34
CA ARG A 82 40.26 -7.70 11.41
C ARG A 82 39.80 -8.39 12.70
N PRO A 83 38.77 -7.86 13.39
CA PRO A 83 38.12 -8.57 14.48
C PRO A 83 37.68 -9.97 14.03
N ASN A 84 37.95 -10.97 14.86
CA ASN A 84 37.60 -12.38 14.59
C ASN A 84 36.09 -12.65 14.76
N ASP A 85 35.36 -11.71 15.34
CA ASP A 85 33.93 -11.76 15.63
C ASP A 85 33.06 -11.16 14.51
N GLU A 86 33.58 -11.04 13.28
CA GLU A 86 32.85 -10.44 12.17
C GLU A 86 32.69 -11.37 10.97
N VAL A 87 31.55 -11.26 10.30
CA VAL A 87 31.28 -11.83 8.99
C VAL A 87 31.22 -10.70 7.95
N ARG A 88 32.01 -10.79 6.88
CA ARG A 88 32.19 -9.68 5.90
C ARG A 88 31.49 -10.01 4.60
N GLY A 89 30.63 -9.10 4.16
CA GLY A 89 30.14 -9.02 2.78
C GLY A 89 30.90 -7.98 1.96
N GLN A 90 30.98 -8.20 0.65
CA GLN A 90 31.57 -7.23 -0.30
C GLN A 90 30.58 -6.90 -1.42
N VAL A 91 30.30 -5.61 -1.60
CA VAL A 91 29.43 -5.10 -2.66
C VAL A 91 30.23 -5.04 -3.96
N ARG A 92 30.20 -6.11 -4.75
CA ARG A 92 31.04 -6.26 -5.96
C ARG A 92 30.31 -6.99 -7.08
N TYR A 93 30.14 -6.29 -8.20
CA TYR A 93 29.82 -6.83 -9.52
C TYR A 93 30.75 -6.19 -10.57
N GLY A 94 31.09 -6.93 -11.62
CA GLY A 94 32.05 -6.47 -12.62
C GLY A 94 33.49 -6.32 -12.11
N SER A 95 34.33 -5.69 -12.92
CA SER A 95 35.73 -5.37 -12.59
C SER A 95 35.87 -4.02 -11.91
N GLU A 96 37.02 -3.75 -11.27
CA GLU A 96 37.23 -2.50 -10.53
C GLU A 96 37.16 -1.26 -11.42
N GLU A 97 37.55 -1.36 -12.68
CA GLU A 97 37.44 -0.28 -13.66
C GLU A 97 35.98 0.16 -13.86
N SER A 98 35.06 -0.80 -13.79
CA SER A 98 33.63 -0.53 -13.95
C SER A 98 32.97 0.13 -12.74
N TRP A 99 33.63 0.16 -11.57
CA TRP A 99 33.05 0.69 -10.32
C TRP A 99 33.03 2.22 -10.24
N LYS A 100 33.64 2.91 -11.21
CA LYS A 100 33.72 4.38 -11.25
C LYS A 100 32.46 5.05 -11.80
N ILE A 101 31.59 4.28 -12.45
CA ILE A 101 30.31 4.78 -12.97
C ILE A 101 29.18 4.48 -11.98
N GLU A 102 28.04 5.13 -12.18
CA GLU A 102 26.88 4.92 -11.33
C GLU A 102 26.24 3.55 -11.56
N HIS A 103 25.78 2.93 -10.48
CA HIS A 103 25.16 1.60 -10.50
C HIS A 103 23.78 1.67 -9.83
N PRO A 104 22.76 2.26 -10.48
CA PRO A 104 21.44 2.37 -9.88
C PRO A 104 20.87 0.99 -9.56
N LEU A 105 20.19 0.90 -8.42
CA LEU A 105 19.34 -0.26 -8.13
C LEU A 105 18.11 -0.20 -9.04
N GLY A 106 17.68 -1.37 -9.52
CA GLY A 106 16.39 -1.47 -10.20
C GLY A 106 15.31 -1.12 -9.20
N LYS A 107 14.36 -0.32 -9.65
CA LYS A 107 13.17 0.07 -8.89
C LYS A 107 11.98 -0.12 -9.80
N ASP A 108 10.95 -0.78 -9.29
CA ASP A 108 9.70 -0.88 -10.00
C ASP A 108 8.72 0.16 -9.50
N ILE A 109 8.52 1.19 -10.30
CA ILE A 109 7.56 2.26 -10.02
C ILE A 109 6.11 1.73 -9.98
N ALA A 110 5.85 0.58 -10.61
CA ALA A 110 4.53 -0.04 -10.59
C ALA A 110 4.25 -0.87 -9.33
N GLY A 111 5.22 -1.05 -8.42
CA GLY A 111 5.05 -1.78 -7.16
C GLY A 111 4.93 -3.30 -7.29
N VAL A 112 5.26 -3.88 -8.44
CA VAL A 112 5.21 -5.34 -8.69
C VAL A 112 6.47 -6.01 -8.18
N ASP A 113 7.65 -5.50 -8.57
CA ASP A 113 8.95 -6.06 -8.19
C ASP A 113 9.53 -5.39 -6.94
N ILE A 114 9.96 -6.21 -5.98
CA ILE A 114 10.54 -5.78 -4.71
C ILE A 114 12.07 -5.87 -4.80
N THR A 115 12.74 -4.75 -4.57
CA THR A 115 14.21 -4.68 -4.60
C THR A 115 14.81 -5.06 -3.26
N LEU A 116 15.62 -6.12 -3.24
CA LEU A 116 16.29 -6.61 -2.04
C LEU A 116 17.81 -6.47 -2.19
N VAL A 117 18.48 -5.94 -1.16
CA VAL A 117 19.95 -5.93 -1.09
C VAL A 117 20.35 -6.82 0.07
N VAL A 118 21.01 -7.95 -0.21
CA VAL A 118 21.24 -9.00 0.81
C VAL A 118 22.68 -9.48 0.84
N GLY A 119 23.23 -9.57 2.04
CA GLY A 119 24.38 -10.43 2.33
C GLY A 119 23.94 -11.88 2.51
N VAL A 120 24.72 -12.83 2.00
CA VAL A 120 24.42 -14.26 2.08
C VAL A 120 25.61 -15.01 2.66
N ASP A 121 25.49 -15.49 3.90
CA ASP A 121 26.41 -16.44 4.51
C ASP A 121 25.91 -17.85 4.20
N VAL A 122 26.38 -18.41 3.07
CA VAL A 122 25.95 -19.74 2.58
C VAL A 122 26.34 -20.85 3.55
N GLU A 123 27.46 -20.72 4.26
CA GLU A 123 27.96 -21.74 5.19
C GLU A 123 27.09 -21.80 6.45
N ALA A 124 26.69 -20.64 6.98
CA ALA A 124 25.82 -20.57 8.15
C ALA A 124 24.32 -20.69 7.80
N GLY A 125 23.95 -20.53 6.53
CA GLY A 125 22.56 -20.50 6.10
C GLY A 125 21.82 -19.25 6.60
N VAL A 126 22.48 -18.09 6.65
CA VAL A 126 21.90 -16.83 7.14
C VAL A 126 21.95 -15.76 6.06
N LEU A 127 20.86 -15.00 5.95
CA LEU A 127 20.79 -13.82 5.10
C LEU A 127 20.85 -12.54 5.95
N VAL A 128 21.47 -11.50 5.41
CA VAL A 128 21.59 -10.18 6.05
C VAL A 128 21.03 -9.13 5.11
N GLY A 129 19.81 -8.69 5.39
CA GLY A 129 19.12 -7.61 4.72
C GLY A 129 19.73 -6.23 4.99
N LEU A 130 20.13 -5.55 3.92
CA LEU A 130 20.58 -4.16 3.92
C LEU A 130 19.45 -3.26 3.41
N GLN A 131 19.47 -1.99 3.80
CA GLN A 131 18.43 -1.03 3.43
C GLN A 131 18.62 -0.52 1.99
N PRO A 132 17.79 -0.92 1.01
CA PRO A 132 18.00 -0.58 -0.41
C PRO A 132 18.05 0.92 -0.67
N SER A 133 17.27 1.72 0.04
CA SER A 133 17.26 3.19 -0.10
C SER A 133 18.58 3.86 0.26
N LEU A 134 19.45 3.20 1.03
CA LEU A 134 20.81 3.69 1.35
C LEU A 134 21.88 3.15 0.39
N TYR A 135 21.52 2.17 -0.43
CA TYR A 135 22.39 1.48 -1.37
C TYR A 135 22.03 1.82 -2.82
N ASP A 136 21.28 2.90 -3.04
CA ASP A 136 21.00 3.44 -4.37
C ASP A 136 21.64 4.84 -4.53
N PRO A 137 22.59 5.02 -5.47
CA PRO A 137 23.19 4.00 -6.32
C PRO A 137 24.07 3.01 -5.54
N LEU A 138 24.22 1.79 -6.08
CA LEU A 138 24.93 0.67 -5.48
C LEU A 138 26.43 0.98 -5.31
N PRO A 139 26.94 1.07 -4.07
CA PRO A 139 28.32 1.51 -3.82
C PRO A 139 29.34 0.40 -4.09
N MET A 140 29.79 0.26 -5.33
CA MET A 140 30.72 -0.79 -5.71
C MET A 140 32.08 -0.71 -4.98
N GLY A 141 32.59 -1.87 -4.60
CA GLY A 141 33.90 -2.04 -3.97
C GLY A 141 33.93 -1.76 -2.48
N ILE A 142 32.79 -1.48 -1.82
CA ILE A 142 32.74 -1.37 -0.36
C ILE A 142 32.59 -2.75 0.31
N SER A 143 32.78 -2.77 1.63
CA SER A 143 32.46 -3.91 2.48
C SER A 143 31.43 -3.52 3.51
N PHE A 144 30.64 -4.51 3.92
CA PHE A 144 29.74 -4.42 5.07
C PHE A 144 30.00 -5.61 6.00
N TYR A 145 29.61 -5.46 7.26
CA TYR A 145 29.96 -6.40 8.31
C TYR A 145 28.74 -6.66 9.19
N ALA A 146 28.65 -7.89 9.70
CA ALA A 146 27.75 -8.28 10.78
C ALA A 146 28.58 -8.95 11.87
N LYS A 147 28.22 -8.75 13.14
CA LYS A 147 28.89 -9.47 14.24
C LYS A 147 28.42 -10.92 14.25
N VAL A 148 29.31 -11.82 14.65
CA VAL A 148 28.99 -13.23 14.83
C VAL A 148 27.84 -13.39 15.83
N ALA A 149 27.80 -12.56 16.88
CA ALA A 149 26.70 -12.53 17.85
C ALA A 149 25.33 -12.23 17.20
N ASP A 150 25.26 -11.21 16.32
CA ASP A 150 24.02 -10.87 15.60
C ASP A 150 23.56 -12.01 14.68
N MET A 151 24.52 -12.65 14.00
CA MET A 151 24.24 -13.80 13.14
C MET A 151 23.76 -15.01 13.94
N SER A 152 24.32 -15.24 15.13
CA SER A 152 23.89 -16.30 16.03
C SER A 152 22.49 -16.06 16.58
N LEU A 153 22.16 -14.81 16.95
CA LEU A 153 20.81 -14.45 17.37
C LEU A 153 19.80 -14.72 16.26
N ALA A 154 20.09 -14.34 15.01
CA ALA A 154 19.21 -14.64 13.89
C ALA A 154 19.00 -16.14 13.65
N LEU A 155 19.99 -16.99 13.94
CA LEU A 155 19.84 -18.44 13.87
C LEU A 155 18.99 -19.01 15.01
N GLU A 156 19.03 -18.38 16.19
CA GLU A 156 18.24 -18.78 17.35
C GLU A 156 16.78 -18.34 17.24
N THR A 157 16.54 -17.14 16.72
CA THR A 157 15.20 -16.51 16.68
C THR A 157 14.59 -16.42 15.29
N SER A 158 15.24 -17.00 14.28
CA SER A 158 14.92 -16.88 12.84
C SER A 158 15.02 -15.45 12.26
N TRP A 159 15.05 -14.42 13.12
CA TRP A 159 15.02 -13.01 12.78
C TRP A 159 15.65 -12.15 13.88
N HIS A 160 16.62 -11.33 13.52
CA HIS A 160 17.28 -10.39 14.43
C HIS A 160 17.49 -9.03 13.73
N VAL A 161 17.23 -7.95 14.45
CA VAL A 161 17.33 -6.58 13.92
C VAL A 161 18.18 -5.71 14.83
N TRP A 162 19.09 -4.94 14.24
CA TRP A 162 19.94 -4.00 14.95
C TRP A 162 20.23 -2.75 14.11
N GLU A 163 20.74 -1.72 14.76
CA GLU A 163 21.17 -0.49 14.11
C GLU A 163 22.68 -0.53 13.86
N ARG A 164 23.08 -0.04 12.69
CA ARG A 164 24.48 0.16 12.33
C ARG A 164 24.74 1.63 12.05
N GLU A 165 25.72 2.17 12.74
CA GLU A 165 26.30 3.46 12.36
C GLU A 165 27.02 3.36 11.02
N ASN A 166 26.59 4.17 10.06
CA ASN A 166 27.31 4.42 8.83
C ASN A 166 28.33 5.52 9.05
N LYS A 167 29.60 5.19 8.87
CA LYS A 167 30.69 6.17 8.94
C LYS A 167 31.05 6.68 7.54
N PRO A 168 31.57 7.92 7.42
CA PRO A 168 32.34 8.33 6.26
C PRO A 168 33.49 7.36 6.00
N GLY A 169 34.04 7.37 4.79
CA GLY A 169 35.17 6.53 4.44
C GLY A 169 36.01 7.13 3.33
N SER A 170 37.08 6.44 2.93
CA SER A 170 38.01 6.94 1.91
C SER A 170 37.38 7.18 0.52
N LYS A 171 36.16 6.67 0.29
CA LYS A 171 35.41 6.85 -0.95
C LYS A 171 34.23 7.84 -0.81
N ARG A 172 33.99 8.39 0.40
CA ARG A 172 32.83 9.25 0.65
C ARG A 172 32.97 10.09 1.92
N ASP A 173 32.72 11.39 1.78
CA ASP A 173 32.91 12.38 2.84
C ASP A 173 31.76 12.44 3.86
N ALA A 174 30.55 12.02 3.48
CA ALA A 174 29.37 12.00 4.36
C ALA A 174 28.91 10.56 4.69
N PRO A 175 28.24 10.30 5.82
CA PRO A 175 27.64 9.01 6.16
C PRO A 175 26.38 8.67 5.31
N ARG A 176 25.92 7.40 5.34
CA ARG A 176 24.64 6.98 4.67
C ARG A 176 23.54 7.19 5.71
N GLY A 177 22.32 7.49 5.27
CA GLY A 177 21.20 7.72 6.19
C GLY A 177 21.02 9.18 6.59
N GLY A 178 21.69 10.12 5.92
CA GLY A 178 21.51 11.55 6.16
C GLY A 178 21.92 11.95 7.58
N PRO A 179 21.16 12.83 8.26
CA PRO A 179 21.52 13.37 9.57
C PRO A 179 21.67 12.34 10.70
N SER A 180 20.94 11.21 10.64
CA SER A 180 21.04 10.18 11.68
C SER A 180 22.30 9.33 11.54
N ALA A 181 22.85 9.21 10.33
CA ALA A 181 23.96 8.30 10.02
C ALA A 181 23.70 6.83 10.43
N LEU A 182 22.45 6.42 10.60
CA LEU A 182 22.06 5.07 11.01
C LEU A 182 21.47 4.27 9.85
N GLU A 183 21.59 2.95 9.96
CA GLU A 183 20.97 1.98 9.08
C GLU A 183 20.40 0.83 9.88
N THR A 184 19.18 0.42 9.53
CA THR A 184 18.58 -0.78 10.09
C THR A 184 19.09 -2.00 9.32
N ILE A 185 19.66 -2.97 10.03
CA ILE A 185 20.10 -4.24 9.46
C ILE A 185 19.20 -5.35 10.00
N VAL A 186 18.83 -6.30 9.13
CA VAL A 186 18.03 -7.46 9.51
C VAL A 186 18.79 -8.72 9.13
N ALA A 187 19.13 -9.58 10.10
CA ALA A 187 19.60 -10.94 9.82
C ALA A 187 18.45 -11.92 10.01
N PHE A 188 18.32 -12.88 9.10
CA PHE A 188 17.20 -13.81 9.08
C PHE A 188 17.55 -15.15 8.45
N THR A 189 16.84 -16.20 8.85
CA THR A 189 16.96 -17.55 8.29
C THR A 189 16.20 -17.66 6.95
N PRO A 190 16.51 -18.66 6.10
CA PRO A 190 15.93 -18.78 4.76
C PRO A 190 14.40 -18.81 4.73
N ASP A 191 13.76 -19.39 5.74
CA ASP A 191 12.31 -19.46 5.92
C ASP A 191 11.64 -18.10 6.13
N ARG A 192 12.40 -17.06 6.48
CA ARG A 192 11.89 -15.68 6.64
C ARG A 192 12.11 -14.79 5.41
N LEU A 193 12.57 -15.34 4.27
CA LEU A 193 12.88 -14.56 3.07
C LEU A 193 11.67 -13.76 2.57
N LEU A 194 10.48 -14.35 2.56
CA LEU A 194 9.27 -13.66 2.09
C LEU A 194 8.80 -12.58 3.06
N ASP A 195 9.06 -12.72 4.36
CA ASP A 195 8.76 -11.68 5.34
C ASP A 195 9.70 -10.48 5.18
N TYR A 196 10.98 -10.74 4.93
CA TYR A 196 11.93 -9.68 4.57
C TYR A 196 11.51 -8.96 3.30
N ALA A 197 11.03 -9.68 2.28
CA ALA A 197 10.52 -9.06 1.07
C ALA A 197 9.32 -8.14 1.34
N ARG A 198 8.36 -8.56 2.17
CA ARG A 198 7.21 -7.73 2.56
C ARG A 198 7.62 -6.50 3.36
N LEU A 199 8.59 -6.64 4.28
CA LEU A 199 9.19 -5.51 4.98
C LEU A 199 9.75 -4.49 3.99
N GLU A 200 10.52 -4.92 2.99
CA GLU A 200 11.12 -4.00 2.01
C GLU A 200 10.12 -3.35 1.07
N ARG A 201 9.06 -4.07 0.68
CA ARG A 201 7.92 -3.47 -0.03
C ARG A 201 7.32 -2.33 0.80
N ARG A 202 6.92 -2.63 2.04
CA ARG A 202 6.33 -1.64 2.94
C ARG A 202 7.25 -0.44 3.18
N ALA A 203 8.54 -0.71 3.40
CA ALA A 203 9.53 0.33 3.61
C ALA A 203 9.64 1.28 2.41
N THR A 204 9.59 0.73 1.20
CA THR A 204 9.65 1.48 -0.06
C THR A 204 8.36 2.26 -0.30
N ASP A 205 7.20 1.60 -0.20
CA ASP A 205 5.89 2.18 -0.52
C ASP A 205 5.52 3.34 0.40
N LEU A 206 5.85 3.21 1.70
CA LEU A 206 5.57 4.24 2.70
C LEU A 206 6.72 5.25 2.86
N GLY A 207 7.83 5.08 2.14
CA GLY A 207 9.02 5.91 2.28
C GLY A 207 9.54 5.96 3.72
N LEU A 208 9.57 4.81 4.41
CA LEU A 208 9.92 4.74 5.83
C LEU A 208 11.34 5.26 6.05
N ASP A 209 11.48 6.17 7.02
CA ASP A 209 12.78 6.55 7.53
C ASP A 209 13.44 5.41 8.34
N HIS A 210 14.66 5.64 8.79
CA HIS A 210 15.43 4.65 9.55
C HIS A 210 14.68 4.17 10.81
N ALA A 211 14.12 5.07 11.62
CA ALA A 211 13.48 4.71 12.88
C ALA A 211 12.17 3.92 12.64
N LEU A 212 11.39 4.35 11.63
CA LEU A 212 10.18 3.66 11.24
C LEU A 212 10.47 2.29 10.63
N ARG A 213 11.52 2.15 9.81
CA ARG A 213 11.95 0.85 9.27
C ARG A 213 12.45 -0.08 10.38
N TYR A 214 13.20 0.43 11.36
CA TYR A 214 13.64 -0.34 12.52
C TYR A 214 12.45 -0.93 13.30
N ASN A 215 11.45 -0.09 13.58
CA ASN A 215 10.24 -0.52 14.27
C ASN A 215 9.44 -1.53 13.44
N ALA A 216 9.29 -1.30 12.13
CA ALA A 216 8.63 -2.25 11.23
C ALA A 216 9.34 -3.61 11.21
N ALA A 217 10.68 -3.63 11.21
CA ALA A 217 11.48 -4.85 11.27
C ALA A 217 11.36 -5.57 12.63
N LYS A 218 11.24 -4.85 13.75
CA LYS A 218 10.95 -5.45 15.06
C LYS A 218 9.55 -6.07 15.12
N LEU A 219 8.55 -5.41 14.53
CA LEU A 219 7.20 -5.94 14.45
C LEU A 219 7.14 -7.19 13.57
N ALA A 220 7.89 -7.22 12.46
CA ALA A 220 8.00 -8.40 11.60
C ALA A 220 8.62 -9.61 12.33
N ALA A 221 9.52 -9.38 13.30
CA ALA A 221 10.08 -10.45 14.13
C ALA A 221 9.00 -11.19 14.92
N ALA A 222 8.05 -10.46 15.49
CA ALA A 222 6.98 -11.00 16.34
C ALA A 222 5.89 -11.74 15.56
N ALA A 223 5.77 -11.50 14.26
CA ALA A 223 4.76 -12.08 13.38
C ALA A 223 5.27 -13.37 12.69
N GLU A 224 6.01 -14.23 13.38
CA GLU A 224 6.62 -15.43 12.79
C GLU A 224 5.57 -16.35 12.15
N GLY A 225 5.63 -16.49 10.82
CA GLY A 225 4.68 -17.32 10.08
C GLY A 225 3.24 -16.78 10.08
N GLU A 226 2.99 -15.58 10.59
CA GLU A 226 1.79 -14.80 10.36
C GLU A 226 2.17 -13.68 9.39
N THR A 227 1.60 -13.72 8.19
CA THR A 227 1.85 -12.72 7.17
C THR A 227 1.70 -11.33 7.79
N THR A 228 2.79 -10.58 7.84
CA THR A 228 2.70 -9.11 7.85
C THR A 228 2.20 -8.67 6.47
N ALA A 229 0.96 -9.04 6.15
CA ALA A 229 0.09 -8.21 5.35
C ALA A 229 -0.02 -6.91 6.14
N GLU A 230 0.70 -5.90 5.66
CA GLU A 230 0.51 -4.48 5.96
C GLU A 230 -0.13 -4.16 7.30
N GLY A 231 0.56 -4.42 8.41
CA GLY A 231 0.09 -4.09 9.76
C GLY A 231 -1.42 -4.24 9.92
N LEU A 232 -1.92 -5.48 9.79
CA LEU A 232 -3.34 -5.86 9.74
C LEU A 232 -4.26 -4.74 10.21
N HIS A 233 -5.06 -4.19 9.28
CA HIS A 233 -6.14 -3.28 9.60
C HIS A 233 -6.94 -3.89 10.77
N ALA A 234 -7.43 -3.09 11.72
CA ALA A 234 -8.07 -3.62 12.93
C ALA A 234 -9.16 -4.67 12.62
N LEU A 235 -9.89 -4.49 11.51
CA LEU A 235 -10.87 -5.46 11.00
C LEU A 235 -10.26 -6.78 10.49
N GLU A 236 -9.07 -6.76 9.89
CA GLU A 236 -8.38 -8.00 9.50
C GLU A 236 -7.99 -8.82 10.74
N GLN A 237 -7.54 -8.16 11.81
CA GLN A 237 -7.25 -8.80 13.09
C GLN A 237 -8.53 -9.33 13.75
N GLU A 238 -9.56 -8.49 13.83
CA GLU A 238 -10.83 -8.83 14.48
C GLU A 238 -11.55 -9.98 13.78
N PHE A 239 -11.55 -9.99 12.44
CA PHE A 239 -12.24 -11.02 11.66
C PHE A 239 -11.38 -12.24 11.38
N GLY A 240 -10.06 -12.18 11.59
CA GLY A 240 -9.14 -13.24 11.21
C GLY A 240 -9.14 -13.52 9.70
N LEU A 241 -9.34 -12.46 8.90
CA LEU A 241 -9.44 -12.51 7.45
C LEU A 241 -8.54 -11.47 6.82
N THR A 242 -7.97 -11.77 5.66
CA THR A 242 -7.23 -10.79 4.86
C THR A 242 -8.18 -9.75 4.26
N SER A 243 -7.65 -8.57 3.91
CA SER A 243 -8.39 -7.51 3.20
C SER A 243 -9.02 -8.03 1.92
N ALA A 244 -8.32 -8.92 1.19
CA ALA A 244 -8.85 -9.54 -0.02
C ALA A 244 -10.08 -10.42 0.27
N GLU A 245 -10.04 -11.23 1.33
CA GLU A 245 -11.18 -12.05 1.76
C GLU A 245 -12.34 -11.21 2.25
N ILE A 246 -12.08 -10.15 3.01
CA ILE A 246 -13.09 -9.18 3.47
C ILE A 246 -13.77 -8.52 2.25
N LEU A 247 -12.98 -8.02 1.30
CA LEU A 247 -13.50 -7.42 0.07
C LEU A 247 -14.28 -8.44 -0.78
N HIS A 248 -13.85 -9.69 -0.82
CA HIS A 248 -14.57 -10.76 -1.51
C HIS A 248 -15.92 -11.05 -0.84
N ILE A 249 -15.98 -11.09 0.50
CA ILE A 249 -17.24 -11.25 1.25
C ILE A 249 -18.18 -10.07 0.99
N ILE A 250 -17.66 -8.85 0.96
CA ILE A 250 -18.44 -7.65 0.58
C ILE A 250 -18.98 -7.81 -0.85
N ALA A 251 -18.10 -8.18 -1.79
CA ALA A 251 -18.45 -8.34 -3.21
C ALA A 251 -19.42 -9.50 -3.49
N THR A 252 -19.50 -10.51 -2.63
CA THR A 252 -20.42 -11.65 -2.84
C THR A 252 -21.75 -11.51 -2.09
N ARG A 253 -21.88 -10.51 -1.20
CA ARG A 253 -23.09 -10.29 -0.40
C ARG A 253 -23.76 -8.95 -0.73
N ASN A 254 -24.91 -9.00 -1.42
CA ASN A 254 -25.66 -7.81 -1.87
C ASN A 254 -25.89 -6.75 -0.77
N ARG A 255 -26.23 -7.16 0.46
CA ARG A 255 -26.48 -6.22 1.56
C ARG A 255 -25.21 -5.44 1.95
N LEU A 256 -24.05 -6.10 1.95
CA LEU A 256 -22.77 -5.46 2.24
C LEU A 256 -22.36 -4.54 1.09
N GLN A 257 -22.57 -4.95 -0.16
CA GLN A 257 -22.31 -4.06 -1.30
C GLN A 257 -23.11 -2.75 -1.20
N VAL A 258 -24.40 -2.82 -0.87
CA VAL A 258 -25.25 -1.62 -0.76
C VAL A 258 -24.77 -0.71 0.36
N ALA A 259 -24.46 -1.26 1.54
CA ALA A 259 -23.94 -0.49 2.67
C ALA A 259 -22.59 0.17 2.35
N VAL A 260 -21.64 -0.58 1.79
CA VAL A 260 -20.30 -0.07 1.43
C VAL A 260 -20.40 1.00 0.34
N ARG A 261 -21.26 0.83 -0.67
CA ARG A 261 -21.50 1.87 -1.69
C ARG A 261 -22.05 3.16 -1.08
N GLY A 262 -22.91 3.07 -0.07
CA GLY A 262 -23.36 4.22 0.72
C GLY A 262 -22.19 4.96 1.36
N GLY A 263 -21.43 4.25 2.20
CA GLY A 263 -20.30 4.83 2.92
C GLY A 263 -19.19 5.36 2.00
N VAL A 264 -18.95 4.73 0.84
CA VAL A 264 -17.99 5.22 -0.16
C VAL A 264 -18.49 6.52 -0.82
N ALA A 265 -19.79 6.63 -1.12
CA ALA A 265 -20.36 7.87 -1.64
C ALA A 265 -20.26 9.01 -0.62
N GLU A 266 -20.57 8.76 0.65
CA GLU A 266 -20.37 9.73 1.74
C GLU A 266 -18.91 10.16 1.86
N HIS A 267 -17.95 9.24 1.82
CA HIS A 267 -16.53 9.58 1.86
C HIS A 267 -16.10 10.48 0.69
N HIS A 268 -16.59 10.21 -0.52
CA HIS A 268 -16.32 11.07 -1.67
C HIS A 268 -17.00 12.44 -1.57
N LEU A 269 -18.20 12.51 -1.00
CA LEU A 269 -18.90 13.77 -0.75
C LEU A 269 -18.14 14.62 0.28
N GLU A 270 -17.70 14.03 1.39
CA GLU A 270 -16.91 14.71 2.43
C GLU A 270 -15.68 15.40 1.83
N ARG A 271 -14.88 14.66 1.05
CA ARG A 271 -13.69 15.20 0.37
C ARG A 271 -14.02 16.35 -0.58
N LEU A 272 -15.16 16.30 -1.25
CA LEU A 272 -15.60 17.37 -2.16
C LEU A 272 -16.05 18.61 -1.38
N LEU A 273 -16.75 18.43 -0.26
CA LEU A 273 -17.17 19.52 0.61
C LEU A 273 -15.95 20.19 1.25
N GLU A 274 -15.01 19.43 1.79
CA GLU A 274 -13.76 19.95 2.37
C GLU A 274 -12.88 20.70 1.36
N ALA A 275 -12.90 20.29 0.09
CA ALA A 275 -12.16 20.96 -0.97
C ALA A 275 -12.88 22.21 -1.52
N SER A 276 -14.14 22.45 -1.13
CA SER A 276 -14.92 23.57 -1.64
C SER A 276 -14.52 24.89 -0.96
N PRO A 277 -14.19 25.96 -1.70
CA PRO A 277 -13.82 27.25 -1.11
C PRO A 277 -15.00 27.95 -0.40
N THR A 278 -16.24 27.51 -0.64
CA THR A 278 -17.44 28.07 -0.01
C THR A 278 -17.83 27.35 1.28
N VAL A 279 -17.20 26.21 1.59
CA VAL A 279 -17.46 25.42 2.79
C VAL A 279 -16.36 25.72 3.81
N ALA A 280 -16.75 26.19 4.99
CA ALA A 280 -15.81 26.40 6.10
C ALA A 280 -15.53 25.08 6.85
N ARG A 281 -16.54 24.22 6.98
CA ARG A 281 -16.43 22.94 7.68
C ARG A 281 -17.53 21.97 7.22
N ALA A 282 -17.18 20.71 7.02
CA ALA A 282 -18.13 19.61 6.90
C ALA A 282 -17.89 18.63 8.06
N THR A 283 -18.96 18.18 8.72
CA THR A 283 -18.89 17.20 9.81
C THR A 283 -19.81 16.05 9.47
N ARG A 284 -19.22 14.86 9.25
CA ARG A 284 -19.99 13.62 9.06
C ARG A 284 -20.65 13.19 10.37
N LEU A 285 -21.90 12.75 10.27
CA LEU A 285 -22.65 12.19 11.38
C LEU A 285 -22.79 10.68 11.19
N ASP A 286 -22.55 9.92 12.26
CA ASP A 286 -22.68 8.46 12.30
C ASP A 286 -23.69 8.07 13.38
N GLN A 287 -24.88 8.68 13.33
CA GLN A 287 -25.97 8.42 14.25
C GLN A 287 -27.23 8.04 13.49
N ASP A 288 -27.87 6.96 13.93
CA ASP A 288 -29.12 6.49 13.35
C ASP A 288 -30.19 7.60 13.31
N ALA A 289 -30.89 7.69 12.19
CA ALA A 289 -31.98 8.63 11.90
C ALA A 289 -31.61 10.12 11.76
N MET A 290 -30.33 10.47 11.87
CA MET A 290 -29.80 11.78 11.48
C MET A 290 -29.50 11.84 9.98
N HIS A 291 -29.27 13.04 9.48
CA HIS A 291 -28.71 13.28 8.16
C HIS A 291 -27.20 13.03 8.15
N ASP A 292 -26.61 12.84 6.98
CA ASP A 292 -25.22 12.37 6.88
C ASP A 292 -24.17 13.46 7.21
N PHE A 293 -24.43 14.74 6.93
CA PHE A 293 -23.47 15.84 7.13
C PHE A 293 -24.06 17.14 7.65
N ASP A 294 -23.45 17.70 8.70
CA ASP A 294 -23.58 19.12 9.03
C ASP A 294 -22.52 19.92 8.27
N VAL A 295 -22.95 20.86 7.43
CA VAL A 295 -22.07 21.69 6.62
C VAL A 295 -22.21 23.16 7.01
N THR A 296 -21.12 23.76 7.46
CA THR A 296 -21.03 25.20 7.74
C THR A 296 -20.33 25.90 6.58
N MET A 297 -20.99 26.90 6.01
CA MET A 297 -20.48 27.72 4.92
C MET A 297 -19.58 28.84 5.44
N VAL A 298 -18.78 29.44 4.55
CA VAL A 298 -17.88 30.56 4.90
C VAL A 298 -18.61 31.82 5.37
N ASP A 299 -19.88 32.00 5.01
CA ASP A 299 -20.74 33.09 5.46
C ASP A 299 -21.39 32.84 6.83
N GLY A 300 -21.12 31.68 7.44
CA GLY A 300 -21.65 31.26 8.74
C GLY A 300 -22.98 30.52 8.67
N THR A 301 -23.61 30.38 7.50
CA THR A 301 -24.81 29.56 7.36
C THR A 301 -24.51 28.08 7.55
N SER A 302 -25.47 27.32 8.06
CA SER A 302 -25.31 25.88 8.32
C SER A 302 -26.45 25.08 7.73
N TRP A 303 -26.11 23.94 7.14
CA TRP A 303 -27.01 23.13 6.33
C TRP A 303 -26.85 21.64 6.64
N LYS A 304 -27.98 20.95 6.67
CA LYS A 304 -28.07 19.49 6.83
C LYS A 304 -28.12 18.83 5.47
N VAL A 305 -27.13 18.00 5.17
CA VAL A 305 -26.99 17.36 3.86
C VAL A 305 -27.14 15.85 3.99
N GLU A 306 -28.03 15.27 3.18
CA GLU A 306 -28.22 13.82 3.04
C GLU A 306 -27.53 13.32 1.75
N CYS A 307 -26.70 12.29 1.86
CA CYS A 307 -26.06 11.62 0.74
C CYS A 307 -26.91 10.44 0.25
N LYS A 308 -27.16 10.38 -1.06
CA LYS A 308 -27.86 9.25 -1.69
C LYS A 308 -27.19 8.81 -2.98
N ASN A 309 -27.12 7.51 -3.18
CA ASN A 309 -26.65 6.94 -4.44
C ASN A 309 -27.76 6.99 -5.50
N ALA A 310 -27.45 7.51 -6.68
CA ALA A 310 -28.34 7.42 -7.82
C ALA A 310 -28.48 5.97 -8.31
N SER A 311 -29.64 5.66 -8.87
CA SER A 311 -29.95 4.37 -9.48
C SER A 311 -29.04 4.13 -10.69
N PRO A 312 -28.53 2.90 -10.89
CA PRO A 312 -27.84 2.52 -12.11
C PRO A 312 -28.77 2.49 -13.33
N MET A 313 -30.08 2.27 -13.11
CA MET A 313 -31.08 2.28 -14.16
C MET A 313 -31.65 3.69 -14.33
N MET A 314 -31.49 4.25 -15.54
CA MET A 314 -32.08 5.54 -15.93
C MET A 314 -33.57 5.38 -16.29
N TYR A 315 -34.29 6.48 -16.38
CA TYR A 315 -35.58 6.52 -17.05
C TYR A 315 -35.43 6.26 -18.55
N ALA A 316 -36.50 5.86 -19.23
CA ALA A 316 -36.48 5.56 -20.68
C ALA A 316 -36.02 6.74 -21.54
N ASN A 317 -36.17 7.97 -21.05
CA ASN A 317 -35.72 9.20 -21.71
C ASN A 317 -34.26 9.58 -21.41
N GLY A 318 -33.52 8.77 -20.64
CA GLY A 318 -32.12 8.99 -20.29
C GLY A 318 -31.91 9.71 -18.95
N ASP A 319 -32.97 10.15 -18.28
CA ASP A 319 -32.82 10.88 -17.02
C ASP A 319 -32.39 9.96 -15.87
N ILE A 320 -31.52 10.49 -15.02
CA ILE A 320 -31.07 9.80 -13.81
C ILE A 320 -32.15 9.92 -12.73
N LYS A 321 -32.23 8.90 -11.87
CA LYS A 321 -33.13 8.89 -10.71
C LYS A 321 -32.36 8.53 -9.45
N VAL A 322 -32.74 9.13 -8.33
CA VAL A 322 -32.18 8.85 -7.00
C VAL A 322 -33.28 8.37 -6.08
N GLU A 323 -32.96 7.35 -5.29
CA GLU A 323 -33.86 6.81 -4.29
C GLU A 323 -33.63 7.52 -2.95
N VAL A 324 -34.64 8.24 -2.47
CA VAL A 324 -34.62 9.05 -1.24
C VAL A 324 -35.63 8.46 -0.25
N GLN A 325 -35.35 7.24 0.21
CA GLN A 325 -36.10 6.58 1.27
C GLN A 325 -35.18 5.79 2.20
N LYS A 326 -35.64 5.52 3.42
CA LYS A 326 -34.96 4.67 4.40
C LYS A 326 -35.09 3.19 3.98
N THR A 327 -34.13 2.38 4.42
CA THR A 327 -34.09 0.95 4.09
C THR A 327 -35.13 0.12 4.85
N ARG A 328 -35.64 0.62 5.98
CA ARG A 328 -36.62 -0.05 6.84
C ARG A 328 -37.74 0.90 7.26
N ALA A 329 -38.92 0.32 7.49
CA ALA A 329 -40.03 0.98 8.17
C ALA A 329 -40.08 0.51 9.62
N SER A 330 -40.51 1.37 10.53
CA SER A 330 -40.90 1.03 11.89
C SER A 330 -42.10 0.08 11.88
N GLN A 331 -42.15 -0.81 12.86
CA GLN A 331 -43.27 -1.73 13.03
C GLN A 331 -44.57 -0.94 13.20
N ASN A 332 -45.59 -1.27 12.39
CA ASN A 332 -46.90 -0.60 12.36
C ASN A 332 -46.91 0.87 11.88
N ASP A 333 -45.82 1.39 11.32
CA ASP A 333 -45.79 2.72 10.68
C ASP A 333 -45.11 2.64 9.31
N PRO A 334 -45.87 2.39 8.22
CA PRO A 334 -45.33 2.37 6.86
C PRO A 334 -44.72 3.71 6.42
N ALA A 335 -45.20 4.84 6.96
CA ALA A 335 -44.76 6.18 6.56
C ALA A 335 -43.35 6.50 7.06
N SER A 336 -42.93 5.88 8.17
CA SER A 336 -41.60 6.03 8.75
C SER A 336 -40.43 5.70 7.80
N ARG A 337 -40.69 4.92 6.74
CA ARG A 337 -39.70 4.63 5.70
C ARG A 337 -39.35 5.84 4.84
N TYR A 338 -40.23 6.83 4.77
CA TYR A 338 -40.04 8.02 3.96
C TYR A 338 -39.50 9.16 4.82
N TYR A 339 -38.52 9.88 4.26
CA TYR A 339 -37.96 11.06 4.91
C TYR A 339 -39.01 12.16 5.02
N ARG A 340 -39.01 12.87 6.15
CA ARG A 340 -39.77 14.11 6.27
C ARG A 340 -39.10 15.20 5.46
N VAL A 341 -39.92 16.16 5.04
CA VAL A 341 -39.48 17.32 4.26
C VAL A 341 -38.58 18.27 5.05
N ASP A 342 -38.58 18.16 6.38
CA ASP A 342 -37.81 18.96 7.33
C ASP A 342 -36.64 18.18 7.99
N GLN A 343 -36.38 16.94 7.55
CA GLN A 343 -35.37 16.09 8.18
C GLN A 343 -33.94 16.53 7.83
N PHE A 344 -33.74 17.07 6.63
CA PHE A 344 -32.49 17.64 6.13
C PHE A 344 -32.81 18.70 5.07
N ASP A 345 -31.87 19.59 4.79
CA ASP A 345 -32.12 20.75 3.94
C ASP A 345 -31.78 20.49 2.46
N VAL A 346 -30.78 19.64 2.20
CA VAL A 346 -30.28 19.33 0.86
C VAL A 346 -30.07 17.82 0.68
N VAL A 347 -30.41 17.31 -0.52
CA VAL A 347 -29.97 15.99 -0.97
C VAL A 347 -28.77 16.14 -1.90
N ALA A 348 -27.67 15.44 -1.60
CA ALA A 348 -26.53 15.23 -2.48
C ALA A 348 -26.63 13.85 -3.15
N ALA A 349 -26.97 13.82 -4.44
CA ALA A 349 -27.10 12.60 -5.22
C ALA A 349 -25.77 12.22 -5.90
N CYS A 350 -25.17 11.11 -5.50
CA CYS A 350 -23.97 10.54 -6.11
C CYS A 350 -24.31 9.88 -7.46
N LEU A 351 -23.66 10.33 -8.54
CA LEU A 351 -23.90 9.88 -9.91
C LEU A 351 -23.01 8.70 -10.35
N TYR A 352 -22.24 8.08 -9.45
CA TYR A 352 -21.29 7.03 -9.83
C TYR A 352 -21.94 5.84 -10.51
N SER A 353 -23.05 5.31 -9.96
CA SER A 353 -23.72 4.13 -10.53
C SER A 353 -24.14 4.29 -12.01
N PRO A 354 -24.78 5.41 -12.42
CA PRO A 354 -25.14 5.62 -13.83
C PRO A 354 -24.01 6.16 -14.73
N THR A 355 -22.95 6.75 -14.19
CA THR A 355 -21.93 7.47 -15.01
C THR A 355 -20.51 6.92 -14.92
N GLY A 356 -20.20 6.12 -13.90
CA GLY A 356 -18.84 5.69 -13.55
C GLY A 356 -17.96 6.79 -12.95
N ARG A 357 -18.52 7.97 -12.62
CA ARG A 357 -17.79 9.12 -12.08
C ARG A 357 -18.28 9.51 -10.69
N TRP A 358 -17.35 9.80 -9.78
CA TRP A 358 -17.65 10.33 -8.44
C TRP A 358 -18.03 11.80 -8.51
N GLN A 359 -19.24 12.05 -9.02
CA GLN A 359 -19.85 13.37 -9.17
C GLN A 359 -21.14 13.44 -8.38
N PHE A 360 -21.50 14.65 -7.94
CA PHE A 360 -22.68 14.88 -7.13
C PHE A 360 -23.58 15.93 -7.78
N ARG A 361 -24.87 15.80 -7.50
CA ARG A 361 -25.92 16.74 -7.86
C ARG A 361 -26.67 17.12 -6.60
N TYR A 362 -26.93 18.41 -6.40
CA TYR A 362 -27.52 18.94 -5.17
C TYR A 362 -28.92 19.50 -5.43
N HIS A 363 -29.84 19.31 -4.48
CA HIS A 363 -31.19 19.87 -4.57
C HIS A 363 -31.78 20.13 -3.20
N LEU A 364 -32.52 21.23 -3.06
CA LEU A 364 -33.25 21.55 -1.83
C LEU A 364 -34.34 20.52 -1.55
N THR A 365 -34.42 20.05 -0.31
CA THR A 365 -35.42 19.07 0.15
C THR A 365 -36.84 19.61 0.03
N GLU A 366 -37.03 20.91 0.28
CA GLU A 366 -38.34 21.54 0.28
C GLU A 366 -39.01 21.53 -1.09
N THR A 367 -38.23 21.50 -2.18
CA THR A 367 -38.73 21.50 -3.57
C THR A 367 -38.80 20.09 -4.19
N LEU A 368 -38.36 19.05 -3.46
CA LEU A 368 -38.47 17.67 -3.92
C LEU A 368 -39.92 17.18 -3.96
N THR A 369 -40.18 16.22 -4.84
CA THR A 369 -41.52 15.64 -5.04
C THR A 369 -42.00 14.98 -3.75
N ARG A 370 -43.24 15.28 -3.34
CA ARG A 370 -43.87 14.72 -2.13
C ARG A 370 -44.48 13.34 -2.39
N HIS A 371 -44.57 12.53 -1.33
CA HIS A 371 -45.25 11.24 -1.39
C HIS A 371 -46.76 11.45 -1.62
N ARG A 372 -47.36 10.64 -2.49
CA ARG A 372 -48.77 10.77 -2.87
C ARG A 372 -49.73 10.64 -1.68
N ASP A 373 -49.42 9.68 -0.80
CA ASP A 373 -50.28 9.35 0.35
C ASP A 373 -49.81 10.01 1.67
N PHE A 374 -48.62 10.61 1.70
CA PHE A 374 -48.02 11.21 2.89
C PHE A 374 -47.40 12.57 2.53
N SER A 375 -48.20 13.63 2.57
CA SER A 375 -47.80 14.96 2.05
C SER A 375 -46.63 15.60 2.81
N ASP A 376 -46.40 15.21 4.06
CA ASP A 376 -45.27 15.63 4.90
C ASP A 376 -43.99 14.81 4.62
N ARG A 377 -44.01 13.93 3.61
CA ARG A 377 -42.91 13.04 3.26
C ARG A 377 -42.46 13.22 1.82
N LEU A 378 -41.20 12.88 1.58
CA LEU A 378 -40.62 12.80 0.25
C LEU A 378 -41.11 11.55 -0.48
N ALA A 379 -41.37 11.69 -1.79
CA ALA A 379 -41.53 10.54 -2.66
C ALA A 379 -40.22 9.73 -2.69
N PRO A 380 -40.29 8.39 -2.75
CA PRO A 380 -39.10 7.54 -2.65
C PRO A 380 -38.18 7.70 -3.85
N MET A 381 -38.69 8.07 -5.02
CA MET A 381 -37.90 8.28 -6.22
C MET A 381 -37.96 9.74 -6.63
N GLN A 382 -36.80 10.37 -6.76
CA GLN A 382 -36.64 11.72 -7.28
C GLN A 382 -35.94 11.65 -8.64
N ARG A 383 -36.41 12.47 -9.58
CA ARG A 383 -35.81 12.60 -10.92
C ARG A 383 -34.73 13.68 -10.86
N ILE A 384 -33.53 13.37 -11.34
CA ILE A 384 -32.44 14.33 -11.46
C ILE A 384 -32.59 15.06 -12.80
N THR A 385 -33.06 16.30 -12.74
CA THR A 385 -33.26 17.21 -13.89
C THR A 385 -32.16 18.27 -13.93
N SER A 386 -32.27 19.22 -14.85
CA SER A 386 -31.43 20.42 -14.92
C SER A 386 -31.50 21.32 -13.68
N ASP A 387 -32.52 21.15 -12.84
CA ASP A 387 -32.72 21.98 -11.65
C ASP A 387 -31.83 21.54 -10.49
N TRP A 388 -31.26 20.32 -10.58
CA TRP A 388 -30.23 19.85 -9.67
C TRP A 388 -28.88 20.50 -9.99
N LYS A 389 -28.21 21.01 -8.96
CA LYS A 389 -27.04 21.87 -9.10
C LYS A 389 -25.73 21.10 -9.00
N ASP A 390 -24.67 21.68 -9.55
CA ASP A 390 -23.31 21.12 -9.56
C ASP A 390 -22.60 21.28 -8.21
N SER A 391 -22.98 22.27 -7.40
CA SER A 391 -22.40 22.52 -6.09
C SER A 391 -23.47 22.74 -5.03
N LEU A 392 -23.06 22.55 -3.77
CA LEU A 392 -23.90 22.81 -2.61
C LEU A 392 -24.29 24.30 -2.53
N ALA A 393 -23.36 25.21 -2.82
CA ALA A 393 -23.62 26.66 -2.82
C ALA A 393 -24.65 27.06 -3.89
N ASP A 394 -24.59 26.45 -5.08
CA ASP A 394 -25.56 26.74 -6.14
C ASP A 394 -26.97 26.22 -5.83
N ALA A 395 -27.10 25.20 -4.98
CA ALA A 395 -28.41 24.71 -4.53
C ALA A 395 -29.07 25.63 -3.50
N MET A 396 -28.32 26.55 -2.91
CA MET A 396 -28.81 27.49 -1.89
C MET A 396 -29.29 28.82 -2.49
N HIS A 397 -29.14 29.01 -3.80
CA HIS A 397 -29.52 30.20 -4.56
C HIS A 397 -30.42 29.82 -5.74
#